data_AF-A0A7C5DSX7-F1
#
_entry.id   AF-A0A7C5DSX7-F1
#
_cell.length_a   1.000
_cell.length_b   1.000
_cell.length_c   1.000
_cell.angle_alpha   90.00
_cell.angle_beta   90.00
_cell.angle_gamma   90.00
#
_symmetry.space_group_name_H-M   'P 1'
#
loop_
_entity.id
_entity.type
_entity.pdbx_description
1 polymer ?
#
loop_
_entity_poly.entity_id
_entity_poly.type
_entity_poly.pdbx_seq_one_letter_code
_entity_poly.pdbx_strand_id
1 'polypeptide(L)'
;MWGKKKELAELHRYLKNSFQGVKQDTQNLFQWITHLHQKAQEQEALIRQLQQQNQHQEWRLHLLQNQPHPQDYRYLHQRLEQLNQKVDHLLERHHQHAQKLDEHHQKIDQFHQKLQSLEKPKRSFKEKIIQTFSRNSKNYLKNLIFQYLEQHEKISALQLKDIIVDQQGLASKSTFYRLLSEIEESPQVTVIRDGKQKYFLLKKILSQ
;
A
#
# COMPACT_ATOMS: atom_id res chain seq x y z
N MET A 1 26.09 15.07 139.75
CA MET A 1 26.47 15.68 138.45
C MET A 1 26.85 14.69 137.34
N TRP A 2 27.12 13.40 137.62
CA TRP A 2 27.53 12.41 136.61
C TRP A 2 26.40 11.87 135.72
N GLY A 3 25.17 11.70 136.24
CA GLY A 3 24.03 11.14 135.47
C GLY A 3 23.61 11.98 134.25
N LYS A 4 23.55 13.30 134.39
CA LYS A 4 23.18 14.23 133.30
C LYS A 4 24.13 14.18 132.09
N LYS A 5 25.41 13.86 132.30
CA LYS A 5 26.39 13.71 131.20
C LYS A 5 26.14 12.43 130.39
N LYS A 6 25.69 11.36 131.05
CA LYS A 6 25.36 10.08 130.39
C LYS A 6 24.09 10.20 129.55
N GLU A 7 23.03 10.81 130.09
CA GLU A 7 21.79 11.11 129.37
C GLU A 7 22.05 12.00 128.13
N LEU A 8 22.90 13.02 128.27
CA LEU A 8 23.28 13.89 127.16
C LEU A 8 24.02 13.11 126.05
N ALA A 9 24.92 12.20 126.42
CA ALA A 9 25.64 11.35 125.47
C ALA A 9 24.71 10.35 124.75
N GLU A 10 23.73 9.78 125.46
CA GLU A 10 22.71 8.91 124.87
C GLU A 10 21.81 9.69 123.89
N LEU A 11 21.37 10.89 124.26
CA LEU A 11 20.62 11.77 123.36
C LEU A 11 21.42 12.10 122.09
N HIS A 12 22.71 12.46 122.21
CA HIS A 12 23.58 12.70 121.06
C HIS A 12 23.72 11.45 120.18
N ARG A 13 23.79 10.27 120.77
CA ARG A 13 23.83 9.00 120.04
C ARG A 13 22.54 8.76 119.27
N TYR A 14 21.36 8.97 119.89
CA TYR A 14 20.07 8.83 119.21
C TYR A 14 19.91 9.84 118.07
N LEU A 15 20.29 11.09 118.31
CA LEU A 15 20.24 12.15 117.33
C LEU A 15 21.14 11.83 116.13
N LYS A 16 22.39 11.41 116.38
CA LYS A 16 23.33 10.99 115.34
C LYS A 16 22.81 9.81 114.51
N ASN A 17 22.25 8.80 115.17
CA ASN A 17 21.68 7.63 114.49
C ASN A 17 20.45 8.01 113.65
N SER A 18 19.59 8.90 114.16
CA SER A 18 18.42 9.41 113.43
C SER A 18 18.84 10.22 112.20
N PHE A 19 19.79 11.15 112.35
CA PHE A 19 20.33 11.91 111.21
C PHE A 19 21.04 11.02 110.18
N GLN A 20 21.75 9.98 110.63
CA GLN A 20 22.35 9.00 109.73
C GLN A 20 21.29 8.18 108.99
N GLY A 21 20.20 7.80 109.66
CA GLY A 21 19.04 7.14 109.04
C GLY A 21 18.38 8.02 107.98
N VAL A 22 18.03 9.26 108.33
CA VAL A 22 17.45 10.23 107.38
C VAL A 22 18.37 10.48 106.20
N LYS A 23 19.69 10.55 106.42
CA LYS A 23 20.67 10.71 105.34
C LYS A 23 20.65 9.50 104.40
N GLN A 24 20.62 8.28 104.94
CA GLN A 24 20.56 7.06 104.14
C GLN A 24 19.25 6.99 103.35
N ASP A 25 18.12 7.30 103.98
CA ASP A 25 16.81 7.32 103.32
C ASP A 25 16.76 8.36 102.21
N THR A 26 17.32 9.55 102.44
CA THR A 26 17.43 10.60 101.41
C THR A 26 18.28 10.14 100.23
N GLN A 27 19.38 9.41 100.48
CA GLN A 27 20.21 8.83 99.41
C GLN A 27 19.46 7.75 98.63
N ASN A 28 18.74 6.86 99.32
CA ASN A 28 17.92 5.82 98.71
C ASN A 28 16.81 6.46 97.85
N LEU A 29 16.12 7.48 98.35
CA LEU A 29 15.10 8.22 97.61
C LEU A 29 15.68 8.86 96.35
N PHE A 30 16.88 9.45 96.43
CA PHE A 30 17.53 10.02 95.25
C PHE A 30 17.84 8.94 94.20
N GLN A 31 18.35 7.77 94.62
CA GLN A 31 18.57 6.64 93.70
C GLN A 31 17.28 6.18 93.04
N TRP A 32 16.18 6.09 93.79
CA TRP A 32 14.87 5.75 93.24
C TRP A 32 14.37 6.80 92.25
N ILE A 33 14.52 8.10 92.56
CA ILE A 33 14.13 9.18 91.66
C ILE A 33 14.93 9.10 90.35
N THR A 34 16.25 8.89 90.42
CA THR A 34 17.09 8.72 89.22
C THR A 34 16.66 7.50 88.41
N HIS A 35 16.42 6.36 89.06
CA HIS A 35 15.97 5.14 88.38
C HIS A 35 14.60 5.33 87.71
N LEU A 36 13.64 5.95 88.40
CA LEU A 36 12.31 6.24 87.85
C LEU A 36 12.38 7.23 86.68
N HIS A 37 13.23 8.25 86.78
CA HIS A 37 13.45 9.19 85.68
C HIS A 37 14.03 8.50 84.45
N GLN A 38 15.05 7.65 84.64
CA GLN A 38 15.64 6.86 83.57
C GLN A 38 14.59 5.93 82.91
N LYS A 39 13.77 5.27 83.73
CA LYS A 39 12.69 4.40 83.23
C LYS A 39 11.62 5.17 82.46
N ALA A 40 11.25 6.38 82.90
CA ALA A 40 10.33 7.23 82.17
C ALA A 40 10.88 7.62 80.80
N GLN A 41 12.16 7.99 80.71
CA GLN A 41 12.81 8.32 79.43
C GLN A 41 12.86 7.11 78.48
N GLU A 42 13.18 5.91 78.99
CA GLU A 42 13.17 4.67 78.19
C GLU A 42 11.76 4.37 77.64
N GLN A 43 10.73 4.55 78.45
CA GLN A 43 9.34 4.36 78.03
C GLN A 43 8.91 5.39 76.98
N GLU A 44 9.27 6.66 77.15
CA GLU A 44 8.99 7.70 76.15
C GLU A 44 9.67 7.40 74.81
N ALA A 45 10.91 6.91 74.84
CA ALA A 45 11.62 6.51 73.63
C ALA A 45 10.91 5.36 72.91
N LEU A 46 10.46 4.35 73.66
CA LEU A 46 9.70 3.22 73.11
C LEU A 46 8.37 3.67 72.50
N ILE A 47 7.64 4.55 73.18
CA ILE A 47 6.38 5.11 72.67
C ILE A 47 6.62 5.84 71.34
N ARG A 48 7.65 6.67 71.25
CA ARG A 48 8.01 7.37 70.00
C ARG A 48 8.33 6.39 68.87
N GLN A 49 9.07 5.33 69.16
CA GLN A 49 9.41 4.30 68.17
C GLN A 49 8.15 3.57 67.67
N LEU A 50 7.26 3.17 68.57
CA LEU A 50 6.00 2.51 68.21
C LEU A 50 5.09 3.42 67.39
N GLN A 51 5.04 4.72 67.72
CA GLN A 51 4.28 5.71 66.93
C GLN A 51 4.81 5.81 65.50
N GLN A 52 6.13 5.85 65.31
CA GLN A 52 6.73 5.87 63.96
C GLN A 52 6.42 4.59 63.18
N GLN A 53 6.47 3.42 63.83
CA GLN A 53 6.12 2.15 63.21
C GLN A 53 4.66 2.10 62.78
N ASN A 54 3.74 2.57 63.63
CA ASN A 54 2.31 2.65 63.30
C ASN A 54 2.06 3.58 62.12
N GLN A 55 2.67 4.77 62.08
CA GLN A 55 2.55 5.68 60.94
C GLN A 55 3.01 5.04 59.63
N HIS A 56 4.13 4.32 59.66
CA HIS A 56 4.62 3.60 58.48
C HIS A 56 3.67 2.47 58.05
N GLN A 57 3.09 1.74 59.01
CA GLN A 57 2.10 0.70 58.72
C GLN A 57 0.82 1.28 58.13
N GLU A 58 0.30 2.37 58.68
CA GLU A 58 -0.86 3.09 58.16
C GLU A 58 -0.64 3.56 56.72
N TRP A 59 0.53 4.14 56.43
CA TRP A 59 0.89 4.54 55.07
C TRP A 59 0.93 3.34 54.11
N ARG A 60 1.49 2.21 54.55
CA ARG A 60 1.51 0.97 53.75
C ARG A 60 0.11 0.44 53.47
N LEU A 61 -0.79 0.49 54.45
CA LEU A 61 -2.18 0.07 54.28
C LEU A 61 -2.93 1.00 53.31
N HIS A 62 -2.71 2.32 53.42
CA HIS A 62 -3.30 3.29 52.51
C HIS A 62 -2.87 3.05 51.05
N LEU A 63 -1.61 2.69 50.81
CA LEU A 63 -1.13 2.31 49.48
C LEU A 63 -1.80 1.05 48.96
N LEU A 64 -1.93 0.03 49.80
CA LEU A 64 -2.57 -1.24 49.43
C LEU A 64 -4.06 -1.04 49.10
N GLN A 65 -4.74 -0.17 49.85
CA GLN A 65 -6.16 0.14 49.62
C GLN A 65 -6.38 0.96 48.35
N ASN A 66 -5.45 1.85 48.00
CA ASN A 66 -5.52 2.67 46.80
C ASN A 66 -4.88 2.03 45.57
N GLN A 67 -4.48 0.76 45.66
CA GLN A 67 -4.09 0.01 44.45
C GLN A 67 -5.33 -0.13 43.56
N PRO A 68 -5.22 0.20 42.26
CA PRO A 68 -6.32 0.04 41.33
C PRO A 68 -6.81 -1.40 41.35
N HIS A 69 -8.12 -1.59 41.53
CA HIS A 69 -8.68 -2.90 41.73
C HIS A 69 -8.58 -3.68 40.40
N PRO A 70 -8.30 -5.00 40.39
CA PRO A 70 -8.25 -5.77 39.14
C PRO A 70 -9.53 -5.66 38.29
N GLN A 71 -10.66 -5.29 38.90
CA GLN A 71 -11.91 -5.01 38.20
C GLN A 71 -11.86 -3.73 37.35
N ASP A 72 -11.07 -2.72 37.72
CA ASP A 72 -10.91 -1.47 36.96
C ASP A 72 -10.28 -1.76 35.58
N TYR A 73 -9.41 -2.77 35.52
CA TYR A 73 -8.80 -3.23 34.27
C TYR A 73 -9.70 -4.16 33.46
N ARG A 74 -10.75 -4.72 34.04
CA ARG A 74 -11.62 -5.68 33.35
C ARG A 74 -12.32 -5.04 32.15
N TYR A 75 -12.79 -3.80 32.32
CA TYR A 75 -13.37 -3.01 31.21
C TYR A 75 -12.34 -2.74 30.12
N LEU A 76 -11.12 -2.34 30.50
CA LEU A 76 -10.04 -2.09 29.56
C LEU A 76 -9.63 -3.36 28.80
N HIS A 77 -9.52 -4.50 29.49
CA HIS A 77 -9.28 -5.79 28.86
C HIS A 77 -10.38 -6.18 27.88
N GLN A 78 -11.65 -6.03 28.26
CA GLN A 78 -12.77 -6.31 27.37
C GLN A 78 -12.74 -5.39 26.15
N ARG A 79 -12.39 -4.11 26.33
CA ARG A 79 -12.29 -3.15 25.23
C ARG A 79 -11.12 -3.47 24.31
N LEU A 80 -9.99 -3.91 24.86
CA LEU A 80 -8.82 -4.36 24.12
C LEU A 80 -9.16 -5.59 23.26
N GLU A 81 -9.87 -6.55 23.83
CA GLU A 81 -10.31 -7.77 23.14
C GLU A 81 -11.23 -7.44 21.96
N GLN A 82 -12.21 -6.54 22.16
CA GLN A 82 -13.08 -6.05 21.09
C GLN A 82 -12.30 -5.33 19.98
N LEU A 83 -11.25 -4.60 20.32
CA LEU A 83 -10.41 -3.91 19.35
C LEU A 83 -9.57 -4.91 18.54
N ASN A 84 -8.99 -5.91 19.20
CA ASN A 84 -8.24 -6.98 18.53
C ASN A 84 -9.12 -7.72 17.52
N GLN A 85 -10.33 -8.12 17.91
CA GLN A 85 -11.28 -8.77 16.99
C GLN A 85 -11.61 -7.89 15.77
N LYS A 86 -11.74 -6.57 15.95
CA LYS A 86 -11.97 -5.64 14.84
C LYS A 86 -10.76 -5.54 13.92
N VAL A 87 -9.55 -5.55 14.47
CA VAL A 87 -8.30 -5.55 13.69
C VAL A 87 -8.20 -6.83 12.87
N ASP A 88 -8.46 -7.98 13.46
CA ASP A 88 -8.43 -9.28 12.77
C ASP A 88 -9.42 -9.31 11.60
N HIS A 89 -10.65 -8.82 11.80
CA HIS A 89 -11.63 -8.70 10.72
C HIS A 89 -11.22 -7.74 9.60
N LEU A 90 -10.47 -6.68 9.90
CA LEU A 90 -9.96 -5.76 8.89
C LEU A 90 -8.80 -6.39 8.11
N LEU A 91 -7.91 -7.13 8.78
CA LEU A 91 -6.83 -7.87 8.13
C LEU A 91 -7.37 -8.93 7.17
N GLU A 92 -8.38 -9.68 7.60
CA GLU A 92 -9.04 -10.69 6.75
C GLU A 92 -9.68 -10.05 5.51
N ARG A 93 -10.42 -8.94 5.68
CA ARG A 93 -10.99 -8.20 4.54
C ARG A 93 -9.94 -7.63 3.61
N HIS A 94 -8.84 -7.12 4.15
CA HIS A 94 -7.72 -6.63 3.36
C HIS A 94 -7.10 -7.76 2.52
N HIS A 95 -6.91 -8.94 3.12
CA HIS A 95 -6.39 -10.11 2.41
C HIS A 95 -7.32 -10.53 1.25
N GLN A 96 -8.63 -10.57 1.48
CA GLN A 96 -9.61 -10.89 0.44
C GLN A 96 -9.61 -9.85 -0.69
N HIS A 97 -9.45 -8.56 -0.39
CA HIS A 97 -9.34 -7.53 -1.40
C HIS A 97 -8.04 -7.64 -2.21
N ALA A 98 -6.92 -7.96 -1.55
CA ALA A 98 -5.65 -8.18 -2.23
C ALA A 98 -5.74 -9.35 -3.23
N GLN A 99 -6.33 -10.48 -2.82
CA GLN A 99 -6.55 -11.62 -3.71
C GLN A 99 -7.43 -11.26 -4.93
N LYS A 100 -8.54 -10.53 -4.71
CA LYS A 100 -9.39 -10.07 -5.83
C LYS A 100 -8.64 -9.13 -6.77
N LEU A 101 -7.78 -8.27 -6.21
CA LEU A 101 -6.97 -7.35 -7.02
C LEU A 101 -6.00 -8.13 -7.92
N ASP A 102 -5.37 -9.18 -7.42
CA ASP A 102 -4.52 -10.07 -8.22
C ASP A 102 -5.30 -10.77 -9.35
N GLU A 103 -6.51 -11.28 -9.06
CA GLU A 103 -7.38 -11.86 -10.08
C GLU A 103 -7.75 -10.84 -11.18
N HIS A 104 -8.00 -9.59 -10.79
CA HIS A 104 -8.28 -8.52 -11.75
C HIS A 104 -7.07 -8.19 -12.61
N HIS A 105 -5.85 -8.13 -12.04
CA HIS A 105 -4.62 -7.92 -12.80
C HIS A 105 -4.41 -9.04 -13.82
N GLN A 106 -4.59 -10.31 -13.42
CA GLN A 106 -4.47 -11.44 -14.35
C GLN A 106 -5.48 -11.36 -15.50
N LYS A 107 -6.73 -10.94 -15.25
CA LYS A 107 -7.72 -10.73 -16.31
C LYS A 107 -7.34 -9.59 -17.26
N ILE A 108 -6.80 -8.50 -16.73
CA ILE A 108 -6.32 -7.36 -17.54
C ILE A 108 -5.18 -7.80 -18.46
N ASP A 109 -4.25 -8.60 -17.96
CA ASP A 109 -3.15 -9.14 -18.75
C ASP A 109 -3.65 -10.06 -19.88
N GLN A 110 -4.61 -10.93 -19.57
CA GLN A 110 -5.26 -11.78 -20.58
C GLN A 110 -5.97 -10.95 -21.67
N PHE A 111 -6.64 -9.86 -21.28
CA PHE A 111 -7.26 -8.95 -22.25
C PHE A 111 -6.23 -8.23 -23.11
N HIS A 112 -5.12 -7.78 -22.53
CA HIS A 112 -4.01 -7.18 -23.28
C HIS A 112 -3.44 -8.14 -24.33
N GLN A 113 -3.20 -9.40 -23.95
CA GLN A 113 -2.72 -10.42 -24.87
C GLN A 113 -3.71 -10.69 -26.01
N LYS A 114 -5.01 -10.78 -25.72
CA LYS A 114 -6.07 -10.94 -26.73
C LYS A 114 -6.17 -9.73 -27.66
N LEU A 115 -6.02 -8.51 -27.15
CA LEU A 115 -6.01 -7.29 -27.97
C LEU A 115 -4.82 -7.30 -28.94
N GLN A 116 -3.63 -7.62 -28.47
CA GLN A 116 -2.44 -7.71 -29.32
C GLN A 116 -2.57 -8.79 -30.40
N SER A 117 -3.17 -9.94 -30.08
CA SER A 117 -3.39 -11.01 -31.06
C SER A 117 -4.43 -10.65 -32.11
N LEU A 118 -5.40 -9.77 -31.79
CA LEU A 118 -6.41 -9.27 -32.73
C LEU A 118 -5.92 -8.09 -33.59
N GLU A 119 -4.96 -7.28 -33.12
CA GLU A 119 -4.42 -6.16 -33.90
C GLU A 119 -3.53 -6.61 -35.06
N LYS A 120 -2.70 -7.64 -34.85
CA LYS A 120 -1.82 -8.21 -35.87
C LYS A 120 -2.57 -8.66 -37.15
N PRO A 121 -3.66 -9.46 -37.08
CA PRO A 121 -4.38 -9.91 -38.27
C PRO A 121 -5.14 -8.78 -38.97
N LYS A 122 -5.62 -7.76 -38.26
CA LYS A 122 -6.31 -6.61 -38.87
C LYS A 122 -5.41 -5.84 -39.84
N ARG A 123 -4.12 -5.66 -39.52
CA ARG A 123 -3.15 -5.01 -40.42
C ARG A 123 -2.90 -5.86 -41.67
N SER A 124 -2.64 -7.15 -41.49
CA SER A 124 -2.39 -8.08 -42.61
C SER A 124 -3.59 -8.25 -43.54
N PHE A 125 -4.82 -8.29 -43.00
CA PHE A 125 -6.03 -8.44 -43.81
C PHE A 125 -6.31 -7.18 -44.65
N LYS A 126 -6.14 -6.00 -44.05
CA LYS A 126 -6.28 -4.72 -44.77
C LYS A 126 -5.31 -4.62 -45.94
N GLU A 127 -4.05 -5.00 -45.73
CA GLU A 127 -3.03 -5.03 -46.78
C GLU A 127 -3.37 -6.01 -47.91
N LYS A 128 -3.83 -7.23 -47.58
CA LYS A 128 -4.25 -8.23 -48.58
C LYS A 128 -5.44 -7.77 -49.42
N ILE A 129 -6.42 -7.10 -48.82
CA ILE A 129 -7.57 -6.54 -49.56
C ILE A 129 -7.10 -5.45 -50.53
N ILE A 130 -6.28 -4.51 -50.06
CA ILE A 130 -5.76 -3.42 -50.89
C ILE A 130 -4.95 -3.97 -52.07
N GLN A 131 -4.08 -4.95 -51.83
CA GLN A 131 -3.26 -5.57 -52.86
C GLN A 131 -4.11 -6.33 -53.91
N THR A 132 -5.12 -7.07 -53.45
CA THR A 132 -6.00 -7.86 -54.34
C THR A 132 -6.88 -6.94 -55.19
N PHE A 133 -7.48 -5.90 -54.60
CA PHE A 133 -8.27 -4.92 -55.32
C PHE A 133 -7.44 -4.17 -56.37
N SER A 134 -6.22 -3.75 -56.01
CA SER A 134 -5.30 -3.08 -56.93
C SER A 134 -4.79 -3.97 -58.06
N ARG A 135 -4.63 -5.28 -57.83
CA ARG A 135 -4.23 -6.24 -58.87
C ARG A 135 -5.38 -6.55 -59.82
N ASN A 136 -6.59 -6.73 -59.28
CA ASN A 136 -7.78 -7.02 -60.06
C ASN A 136 -8.21 -5.83 -60.91
N SER A 137 -8.12 -4.60 -60.39
CA SER A 137 -8.45 -3.39 -61.16
C SER A 137 -7.52 -3.19 -62.36
N LYS A 138 -6.20 -3.44 -62.21
CA LYS A 138 -5.25 -3.40 -63.33
C LYS A 138 -5.59 -4.43 -64.42
N ASN A 139 -5.87 -5.67 -64.04
CA ASN A 139 -6.22 -6.74 -64.98
C ASN A 139 -7.53 -6.44 -65.71
N TYR A 140 -8.54 -5.94 -64.98
CA TYR A 140 -9.81 -5.51 -65.56
C TYR A 140 -9.62 -4.41 -66.61
N LEU A 141 -8.84 -3.37 -66.26
CA LEU A 141 -8.53 -2.28 -67.19
C LEU A 141 -7.77 -2.76 -68.42
N LYS A 142 -6.80 -3.69 -68.28
CA LYS A 142 -6.10 -4.29 -69.42
C LYS A 142 -7.05 -5.05 -70.34
N ASN A 143 -7.90 -5.92 -69.77
CA ASN A 143 -8.86 -6.70 -70.54
C ASN A 143 -9.87 -5.80 -71.26
N LEU A 144 -10.30 -4.72 -70.61
CA LEU A 144 -11.18 -3.73 -71.23
C LEU A 144 -10.50 -3.01 -72.41
N ILE A 145 -9.22 -2.63 -72.27
CA ILE A 145 -8.44 -2.07 -73.37
C ILE A 145 -8.32 -3.08 -74.52
N PHE A 146 -8.03 -4.36 -74.24
CA PHE A 146 -7.99 -5.40 -75.26
C PHE A 146 -9.35 -5.60 -75.95
N GLN A 147 -10.45 -5.58 -75.19
CA GLN A 147 -11.80 -5.66 -75.76
C GLN A 147 -12.09 -4.49 -76.71
N TYR A 148 -11.69 -3.27 -76.35
CA TYR A 148 -11.83 -2.12 -77.26
C TYR A 148 -10.94 -2.24 -78.51
N LEU A 149 -9.75 -2.86 -78.39
CA LEU A 149 -8.88 -3.15 -79.52
C LEU A 149 -9.39 -4.27 -80.42
N GLU A 150 -10.19 -5.19 -79.89
CA GLU A 150 -10.88 -6.23 -80.66
C GLU A 150 -12.09 -5.68 -81.41
N GLN A 151 -12.87 -4.82 -80.76
CA GLN A 151 -14.09 -4.24 -81.33
C GLN A 151 -13.82 -3.15 -82.37
N HIS A 152 -12.70 -2.44 -82.25
CA HIS A 152 -12.30 -1.40 -83.17
C HIS A 152 -11.06 -1.81 -83.94
N GLU A 153 -11.15 -1.87 -85.28
CA GLU A 153 -9.99 -2.23 -86.11
C GLU A 153 -8.81 -1.29 -85.91
N LYS A 154 -9.04 -0.01 -85.56
CA LYS A 154 -8.01 0.99 -85.25
C LYS A 154 -8.55 1.96 -84.18
N ILE A 155 -7.90 2.04 -83.03
CA ILE A 155 -8.24 3.01 -81.97
C ILE A 155 -7.02 3.80 -81.51
N SER A 156 -7.19 5.10 -81.27
CA SER A 156 -6.10 5.97 -80.80
C SER A 156 -5.94 5.94 -79.29
N ALA A 157 -4.73 6.24 -78.80
CA ALA A 157 -4.48 6.46 -77.36
C ALA A 157 -5.45 7.49 -76.75
N LEU A 158 -5.76 8.54 -77.51
CA LEU A 158 -6.63 9.63 -77.06
C LEU A 158 -8.07 9.15 -76.90
N GLN A 159 -8.59 8.37 -77.86
CA GLN A 159 -9.94 7.79 -77.75
C GLN A 159 -10.04 6.80 -76.59
N LEU A 160 -9.05 5.92 -76.41
CA LEU A 160 -9.03 5.01 -75.26
C LEU A 160 -8.97 5.77 -73.93
N LYS A 161 -8.17 6.84 -73.87
CA LYS A 161 -8.10 7.72 -72.70
C LYS A 161 -9.46 8.36 -72.42
N ASP A 162 -10.09 8.92 -73.44
CA ASP A 162 -11.34 9.65 -73.28
C ASP A 162 -12.47 8.70 -72.83
N ILE A 163 -12.50 7.47 -73.34
CA ILE A 163 -13.47 6.44 -72.90
C ILE A 163 -13.17 5.97 -71.47
N ILE A 164 -11.95 5.53 -71.18
CA ILE A 164 -11.63 4.82 -69.93
C ILE A 164 -11.43 5.77 -68.75
N VAL A 165 -10.80 6.94 -69.00
CA VAL A 165 -10.45 7.91 -67.95
C VAL A 165 -11.49 9.01 -67.84
N ASP A 166 -11.87 9.64 -68.95
CA ASP A 166 -12.69 10.85 -68.89
C ASP A 166 -14.20 10.55 -68.88
N GLN A 167 -14.67 9.52 -69.60
CA GLN A 167 -16.08 9.11 -69.62
C GLN A 167 -16.42 8.11 -68.51
N GLN A 168 -15.64 7.03 -68.38
CA GLN A 168 -15.95 5.96 -67.43
C GLN A 168 -15.29 6.14 -66.05
N GLY A 169 -14.27 6.99 -65.94
CA GLY A 169 -13.61 7.27 -64.66
C GLY A 169 -12.91 6.08 -64.01
N LEU A 170 -12.60 5.02 -64.77
CA LEU A 170 -12.14 3.74 -64.22
C LEU A 170 -10.65 3.76 -63.79
N ALA A 171 -9.89 4.75 -64.24
CA ALA A 171 -8.47 4.90 -63.90
C ALA A 171 -8.06 6.38 -63.88
N SER A 172 -7.03 6.72 -63.09
CA SER A 172 -6.37 8.03 -63.22
C SER A 172 -5.58 8.12 -64.52
N LYS A 173 -5.35 9.34 -65.03
CA LYS A 173 -4.52 9.58 -66.23
C LYS A 173 -3.15 8.89 -66.14
N SER A 174 -2.51 8.94 -64.98
CA SER A 174 -1.21 8.29 -64.74
C SER A 174 -1.27 6.77 -64.78
N THR A 175 -2.32 6.16 -64.22
CA THR A 175 -2.51 4.70 -64.24
C THR A 175 -2.81 4.21 -65.65
N PHE A 176 -3.63 4.96 -66.40
CA PHE A 176 -3.95 4.67 -67.79
C PHE A 176 -2.71 4.64 -68.67
N TYR A 177 -1.86 5.68 -68.64
CA TYR A 177 -0.66 5.70 -69.49
C TYR A 177 0.35 4.61 -69.14
N ARG A 178 0.49 4.25 -67.85
CA ARG A 178 1.34 3.11 -67.45
C ARG A 178 0.81 1.78 -68.01
N LEU A 179 -0.49 1.53 -67.89
CA LEU A 179 -1.12 0.34 -68.44
C LEU A 179 -1.04 0.31 -69.97
N LEU A 180 -1.19 1.46 -70.62
CA LEU A 180 -1.08 1.56 -72.07
C LEU A 180 0.36 1.27 -72.55
N SER A 181 1.39 1.73 -71.83
CA SER A 181 2.78 1.37 -72.10
C SER A 181 3.02 -0.14 -71.94
N GLU A 182 2.48 -0.76 -70.89
CA GLU A 182 2.57 -2.21 -70.69
C GLU A 182 1.84 -3.01 -71.81
N ILE A 183 0.78 -2.45 -72.40
CA ILE A 183 0.06 -3.06 -73.53
C ILE A 183 0.80 -2.81 -74.85
N GLU A 184 1.45 -1.66 -75.04
CA GLU A 184 2.31 -1.35 -76.18
C GLU A 184 3.49 -2.33 -76.29
N GLU A 185 4.01 -2.78 -75.14
CA GLU A 185 5.06 -3.80 -75.05
C GLU A 185 4.54 -5.25 -75.20
N SER A 186 3.23 -5.46 -75.20
CA SER A 186 2.64 -6.80 -75.34
C SER A 186 2.77 -7.31 -76.78
N PRO A 187 3.16 -8.57 -77.00
CA PRO A 187 3.36 -9.13 -78.35
C PRO A 187 2.07 -9.15 -79.19
N GLN A 188 0.91 -9.03 -78.55
CA GLN A 188 -0.43 -9.09 -79.16
C GLN A 188 -0.86 -7.78 -79.82
N VAL A 189 -0.18 -6.66 -79.57
CA VAL A 189 -0.57 -5.34 -80.08
C VAL A 189 0.50 -4.81 -81.04
N THR A 190 0.06 -4.17 -82.12
CA THR A 190 0.92 -3.42 -83.03
C THR A 190 0.56 -1.95 -82.93
N VAL A 191 1.57 -1.09 -82.82
CA VAL A 191 1.37 0.35 -82.79
C VAL A 191 1.76 0.94 -84.13
N ILE A 192 0.80 1.58 -84.80
CA ILE A 192 1.02 2.34 -86.03
C ILE A 192 1.01 3.82 -85.69
N ARG A 193 2.02 4.55 -86.15
CA ARG A 193 2.07 6.02 -86.06
C ARG A 193 1.58 6.60 -87.37
N ASP A 194 0.59 7.46 -87.27
CA ASP A 194 -0.01 8.16 -88.40
C ASP A 194 -0.05 9.65 -88.03
N GLY A 195 0.95 10.38 -88.53
CA GLY A 195 1.24 11.76 -88.14
C GLY A 195 1.60 11.91 -86.65
N LYS A 196 0.83 12.75 -85.93
CA LYS A 196 1.01 13.01 -84.48
C LYS A 196 0.28 12.01 -83.58
N GLN A 197 -0.47 11.07 -84.15
CA GLN A 197 -1.31 10.14 -83.37
C GLN A 197 -0.75 8.72 -83.42
N LYS A 198 -0.83 8.04 -82.26
CA LYS A 198 -0.54 6.62 -82.12
C LYS A 198 -1.84 5.84 -82.16
N TYR A 199 -1.89 4.82 -83.01
CA TYR A 199 -3.00 3.90 -83.13
C TYR A 199 -2.58 2.50 -82.73
N PHE A 200 -3.45 1.80 -82.03
CA PHE A 200 -3.23 0.46 -81.51
C PHE A 200 -4.12 -0.52 -82.28
N LEU A 201 -3.52 -1.64 -82.68
CA LEU A 201 -4.14 -2.70 -83.45
C LEU A 201 -3.85 -4.05 -82.77
N LEU A 202 -4.85 -4.91 -82.63
CA LEU A 202 -4.60 -6.28 -82.22
C LEU A 202 -4.01 -7.08 -83.39
N LYS A 203 -2.93 -7.82 -83.18
CA LYS A 203 -2.41 -8.77 -84.17
C LYS A 203 -3.38 -9.95 -84.26
N LYS A 204 -4.26 -9.95 -85.27
CA LYS A 204 -5.03 -11.14 -85.60
C LYS A 204 -4.05 -12.23 -86.01
N ILE A 205 -3.94 -13.29 -85.21
CA ILE A 205 -3.31 -14.53 -85.64
C ILE A 205 -4.19 -15.02 -86.80
N LEU A 206 -3.64 -14.99 -88.02
CA LEU A 206 -4.22 -15.69 -89.16
C LEU A 206 -4.14 -17.18 -88.83
N SER A 207 -5.18 -17.72 -88.18
CA SER A 207 -5.45 -19.15 -88.20
C SER A 207 -5.80 -19.53 -89.63
N GLN A 208 -4.84 -20.12 -90.33
CA GLN A 208 -5.08 -20.97 -91.50
C GLN A 208 -5.88 -22.20 -91.08
#